data_AF-A0A920NSU8-F1
#
_entry.id   AF-A0A920NSU8-F1
#
_cell.length_a   1.000
_cell.length_b   1.000
_cell.length_c   1.000
_cell.angle_alpha   90.00
_cell.angle_beta   90.00
_cell.angle_gamma   90.00
#
_symmetry.space_group_name_H-M   'P 1'
#
loop_
_entity.id
_entity.type
_entity.pdbx_description
1 polymer ?
#
loop_
_entity_poly.entity_id
_entity_poly.type
_entity_poly.pdbx_seq_one_letter_code
_entity_poly.pdbx_strand_id
1 'polypeptide(L)'
;MISREEILEYQGLVRRVPVAENVIEYAVDLVNATRPGGDAKDFINEWIDWGAGPRASQYLILGAKTRAVLGSRPPAEIDDVKSLALPVFAIGFYQTLMQKLKA
;
A
#
# COMPACT_ATOMS: atom_id res chain seq x y z
N MET A 1 -9.73 27.56 3.31
CA MET A 1 -10.36 26.38 3.94
C MET A 1 -10.96 25.56 2.81
N ILE A 2 -10.74 24.25 2.76
CA ILE A 2 -11.20 23.40 1.65
C ILE A 2 -12.68 23.02 1.90
N SER A 3 -13.54 23.20 0.91
CA SER A 3 -14.96 22.82 0.93
C SER A 3 -15.18 21.32 0.74
N ARG A 4 -16.39 20.85 1.04
CA ARG A 4 -16.78 19.44 0.82
C ARG A 4 -16.72 19.06 -0.66
N GLU A 5 -17.18 19.98 -1.52
CA GLU A 5 -17.24 19.81 -2.96
C GLU A 5 -15.82 19.66 -3.54
N GLU A 6 -14.89 20.49 -3.09
CA GLU A 6 -13.47 20.39 -3.46
C GLU A 6 -12.85 19.06 -3.01
N ILE A 7 -13.15 18.58 -1.80
CA ILE A 7 -12.65 17.27 -1.31
C ILE A 7 -13.09 16.14 -2.25
N LEU A 8 -14.37 16.13 -2.64
CA LEU A 8 -14.91 15.11 -3.54
C LEU A 8 -14.28 15.20 -4.93
N GLU A 9 -14.06 16.42 -5.42
CA GLU A 9 -13.38 16.67 -6.69
C GLU A 9 -11.95 16.13 -6.67
N TYR A 10 -11.17 16.44 -5.64
CA TYR A 10 -9.79 15.95 -5.49
C TYR A 10 -9.73 14.43 -5.37
N GLN A 11 -10.64 13.82 -4.61
CA GLN A 11 -10.75 12.37 -4.52
C GLN A 11 -11.09 11.73 -5.88
N GLY A 12 -11.91 12.38 -6.70
CA GLY A 12 -12.21 11.96 -8.07
C GLY A 12 -10.99 12.09 -8.98
N LEU A 13 -10.24 13.20 -8.86
CA LEU A 13 -9.04 13.47 -9.65
C LEU A 13 -7.96 12.42 -9.40
N VAL A 14 -7.65 12.12 -8.14
CA VAL A 14 -6.63 11.13 -7.77
C VAL A 14 -6.92 9.76 -8.40
N ARG A 15 -8.19 9.34 -8.48
CA ARG A 15 -8.55 8.04 -9.06
C ARG A 15 -8.28 7.96 -10.56
N ARG A 16 -8.35 9.09 -11.27
CA ARG A 16 -8.10 9.20 -12.72
C ARG A 16 -6.62 9.30 -13.08
N VAL A 17 -5.74 9.50 -12.10
CA VAL A 17 -4.29 9.56 -12.33
C VAL A 17 -3.83 8.22 -12.95
N PRO A 18 -3.11 8.25 -14.08
CA PRO A 18 -2.61 7.05 -14.72
C PRO A 18 -1.54 6.38 -13.85
N VAL A 19 -1.48 5.05 -13.97
CA VAL A 19 -0.45 4.20 -13.35
C VAL A 19 -0.12 3.11 -14.36
N ALA A 20 1.18 2.83 -14.54
CA ALA A 20 1.63 1.81 -15.46
C ALA A 20 1.43 0.40 -14.86
N GLU A 21 1.22 -0.60 -15.72
CA GLU A 21 0.95 -1.98 -15.28
C GLU A 21 2.06 -2.53 -14.38
N ASN A 22 3.31 -2.30 -14.74
CA ASN A 22 4.46 -2.73 -13.94
C ASN A 22 4.51 -2.13 -12.53
N VAL A 23 3.90 -0.95 -12.31
CA VAL A 23 3.77 -0.34 -10.98
C VAL A 23 2.67 -1.04 -10.17
N ILE A 24 1.58 -1.46 -10.83
CA ILE A 24 0.53 -2.27 -10.23
C ILE A 24 1.09 -3.64 -9.83
N GLU A 25 1.76 -4.33 -10.76
CA GLU A 25 2.42 -5.61 -10.53
C GLU A 25 3.40 -5.52 -9.36
N TYR A 26 4.27 -4.50 -9.36
CA TYR A 26 5.19 -4.27 -8.24
C TYR A 26 4.48 -4.14 -6.88
N ALA A 27 3.35 -3.42 -6.82
CA ALA A 27 2.60 -3.27 -5.57
C ALA A 27 1.91 -4.57 -5.13
N VAL A 28 1.48 -5.41 -6.08
CA VAL A 28 0.93 -6.74 -5.82
C VAL A 28 2.00 -7.68 -5.31
N ASP A 29 3.15 -7.73 -5.99
CA ASP A 29 4.30 -8.58 -5.62
C ASP A 29 4.85 -8.20 -4.25
N LEU A 30 4.98 -6.89 -3.98
CA LEU A 30 5.42 -6.39 -2.67
C LEU A 30 4.48 -6.83 -1.55
N VAL A 31 3.16 -6.81 -1.78
CA VAL A 31 2.16 -7.27 -0.81
C VAL A 31 2.24 -8.79 -0.62
N ASN A 32 2.35 -9.55 -1.71
CA ASN A 32 2.49 -11.00 -1.65
C ASN A 32 3.76 -11.43 -0.91
N ALA A 33 4.86 -10.71 -1.07
CA ALA A 33 6.11 -10.95 -0.38
C ALA A 33 6.03 -10.77 1.15
N THR A 34 4.95 -10.18 1.68
CA THR A 34 4.73 -10.07 3.14
C THR A 34 4.02 -11.28 3.75
N ARG A 35 3.56 -12.23 2.92
CA ARG A 35 2.76 -13.37 3.36
C ARG A 35 3.66 -14.55 3.73
N PRO A 36 3.39 -15.27 4.84
CA PRO A 36 4.15 -16.45 5.21
C PRO A 36 3.87 -17.63 4.26
N GLY A 37 4.82 -18.56 4.21
CA GLY A 37 4.79 -19.78 3.39
C GLY A 37 5.69 -19.72 2.16
N GLY A 38 5.90 -20.88 1.53
CA GLY A 38 6.74 -21.01 0.33
C GLY A 38 8.17 -20.53 0.55
N ASP A 39 8.65 -19.67 -0.37
CA ASP A 39 10.01 -19.10 -0.37
C ASP A 39 10.13 -17.80 0.44
N ALA A 40 9.19 -17.52 1.36
CA ALA A 40 9.28 -16.37 2.24
C ALA A 40 10.50 -16.47 3.17
N LYS A 41 11.11 -15.32 3.49
CA LYS A 41 12.25 -15.24 4.41
C LYS A 41 11.87 -15.79 5.79
N ASP A 42 12.82 -16.39 6.49
CA ASP A 42 12.59 -17.04 7.80
C ASP A 42 11.86 -16.13 8.79
N PHE A 43 12.27 -14.86 8.89
CA PHE A 43 11.60 -13.92 9.79
C PHE A 43 10.13 -13.65 9.42
N ILE A 44 9.73 -13.81 8.16
CA ILE A 44 8.33 -13.67 7.77
C ILE A 44 7.55 -14.88 8.27
N ASN A 45 8.08 -16.08 8.07
CA ASN A 45 7.45 -17.32 8.55
C ASN A 45 7.38 -17.39 10.08
N GLU A 46 8.36 -16.83 10.78
CA GLU A 46 8.41 -16.84 12.25
C GLU A 46 7.52 -15.75 12.89
N TRP A 47 7.50 -14.54 12.31
CA TRP A 47 6.92 -13.38 12.97
C TRP A 47 5.54 -13.00 12.43
N ILE A 48 5.16 -13.46 11.24
CA ILE A 48 3.96 -13.03 10.52
C ILE A 48 3.00 -14.19 10.30
N ASP A 49 1.78 -14.07 10.81
CA ASP A 49 0.78 -15.14 10.70
C ASP A 49 0.01 -15.14 9.36
N TRP A 50 -0.23 -13.95 8.76
CA TRP A 50 -1.08 -13.81 7.57
C TRP A 50 -0.54 -12.86 6.48
N GLY A 51 0.27 -11.87 6.86
CA GLY A 51 0.78 -10.84 5.96
C GLY A 51 -0.28 -9.81 5.52
N ALA A 52 0.09 -8.93 4.60
CA ALA A 52 -0.82 -7.96 4.02
C ALA A 52 -1.82 -8.62 3.06
N GLY A 53 -3.08 -8.15 3.10
CA GLY A 53 -4.14 -8.60 2.19
C GLY A 53 -4.20 -7.78 0.89
N PRO A 54 -5.02 -8.18 -0.10
CA PRO A 54 -5.11 -7.52 -1.42
C PRO A 54 -5.53 -6.04 -1.36
N ARG A 55 -6.19 -5.60 -0.26
CA ARG A 55 -6.49 -4.18 -0.02
C ARG A 55 -5.24 -3.33 0.18
N ALA A 56 -4.15 -3.91 0.67
CA ALA A 56 -2.89 -3.19 0.80
C ALA A 56 -2.37 -2.74 -0.57
N SER A 57 -2.46 -3.59 -1.61
CA SER A 57 -2.08 -3.22 -2.98
C SER A 57 -2.92 -2.03 -3.47
N GLN A 58 -4.22 -2.04 -3.19
CA GLN A 58 -5.11 -0.93 -3.56
C GLN A 58 -4.73 0.39 -2.85
N TYR A 59 -4.41 0.33 -1.55
CA TYR A 59 -3.98 1.51 -0.80
C TYR A 59 -2.60 2.02 -1.21
N LEU A 60 -1.67 1.11 -1.56
CA LEU A 60 -0.38 1.47 -2.14
C LEU A 60 -0.58 2.24 -3.45
N ILE A 61 -1.41 1.75 -4.36
CA ILE A 61 -1.67 2.41 -5.64
C ILE A 61 -2.42 3.74 -5.46
N LEU A 62 -3.46 3.78 -4.63
CA LEU A 62 -4.21 5.02 -4.38
C LEU A 62 -3.33 6.10 -3.74
N GLY A 63 -2.51 5.72 -2.76
CA GLY A 63 -1.54 6.61 -2.15
C GLY A 63 -0.45 7.04 -3.14
N ALA A 64 0.04 6.13 -3.99
CA ALA A 64 1.09 6.44 -4.95
C ALA A 64 0.62 7.49 -5.97
N LYS A 65 -0.61 7.33 -6.47
CA LYS A 65 -1.28 8.36 -7.31
C LYS A 65 -1.40 9.69 -6.58
N THR A 66 -1.77 9.66 -5.30
CA THR A 66 -1.88 10.88 -4.48
C THR A 66 -0.53 11.58 -4.34
N ARG A 67 0.53 10.83 -4.03
CA ARG A 67 1.90 11.35 -3.91
C ARG A 67 2.41 11.96 -5.21
N ALA A 68 2.20 11.26 -6.33
CA ALA A 68 2.57 11.74 -7.66
C ALA A 68 1.92 13.08 -7.99
N VAL A 69 0.61 13.23 -7.73
CA VAL A 69 -0.12 14.49 -7.94
C VAL A 69 0.38 15.59 -7.01
N LEU A 70 0.54 15.31 -5.71
CA LEU A 70 1.05 16.30 -4.76
C LEU A 70 2.48 16.75 -5.07
N GLY A 71 3.29 15.88 -5.69
CA GLY A 71 4.62 16.19 -6.19
C GLY A 71 4.63 16.84 -7.58
N SER A 72 3.47 17.16 -8.16
CA SER A 72 3.35 17.69 -9.53
C SER A 72 4.05 16.82 -10.59
N ARG A 73 4.09 15.51 -10.35
CA ARG A 73 4.78 14.50 -11.19
C ARG A 73 3.88 13.27 -11.44
N PRO A 74 2.75 13.39 -12.15
CA PRO A 74 2.06 12.22 -12.70
C PRO A 74 2.83 11.67 -13.93
N PRO A 75 2.82 10.35 -14.21
CA PRO A 75 2.09 9.27 -13.54
C PRO A 75 2.76 8.77 -12.24
N ALA A 76 2.05 7.93 -11.49
CA ALA A 76 2.62 7.26 -10.31
C ALA A 76 3.75 6.29 -10.69
N GLU A 77 4.82 6.28 -9.90
CA GLU A 77 6.01 5.44 -10.10
C GLU A 77 6.21 4.45 -8.95
N ILE A 78 7.11 3.48 -9.15
CA ILE A 78 7.47 2.47 -8.13
C ILE A 78 7.96 3.13 -6.83
N ASP A 79 8.69 4.23 -6.91
CA ASP A 79 9.20 4.90 -5.70
C ASP A 79 8.10 5.56 -4.86
N ASP A 80 6.97 5.93 -5.49
CA ASP A 80 5.77 6.36 -4.76
C ASP A 80 5.16 5.20 -3.97
N VAL A 81 5.15 3.99 -4.53
CA VAL A 81 4.71 2.75 -3.85
C VAL A 81 5.63 2.42 -2.67
N LYS A 82 6.95 2.42 -2.88
CA LYS A 82 7.94 2.14 -1.82
C LYS A 82 7.79 3.10 -0.64
N SER A 83 7.57 4.38 -0.93
CA SER A 83 7.37 5.42 0.08
C SER A 83 6.15 5.17 0.98
N LEU A 84 5.20 4.36 0.54
CA LEU A 84 3.96 4.04 1.24
C LEU A 84 3.94 2.65 1.87
N ALA A 85 4.97 1.83 1.64
CA ALA A 85 5.05 0.47 2.16
C ALA A 85 4.86 0.44 3.68
N LEU A 86 5.64 1.23 4.41
CA LEU A 86 5.57 1.27 5.87
C LEU A 86 4.18 1.70 6.41
N PRO A 87 3.62 2.86 6.04
CA PRO A 87 2.32 3.27 6.58
C PRO A 87 1.16 2.35 6.18
N VAL A 88 1.20 1.73 4.99
CA VAL A 88 0.15 0.78 4.57
C VAL A 88 0.26 -0.54 5.31
N PHE A 89 1.48 -1.05 5.51
CA PHE A 89 1.70 -2.32 6.17
C PHE A 89 1.50 -2.25 7.69
N ALA A 90 1.81 -1.14 8.34
CA ALA A 90 1.64 -0.99 9.79
C ALA A 90 0.26 -1.48 10.30
N ILE A 91 -0.81 -1.28 9.52
CA ILE A 91 -2.17 -1.74 9.85
C ILE A 91 -2.26 -3.27 9.93
N GLY A 92 -1.66 -4.00 8.98
CA GLY A 92 -1.67 -5.46 8.95
C GLY A 92 -0.78 -6.07 10.04
N PHE A 93 0.39 -5.49 10.27
CA PHE A 93 1.36 -5.99 11.26
C PHE A 93 0.92 -5.70 12.71
N TYR A 94 0.15 -4.63 12.95
CA TYR A 94 -0.45 -4.36 14.26
C TYR A 94 -1.39 -5.49 14.71
N GLN A 95 -2.14 -6.10 13.79
CA GLN A 95 -3.03 -7.22 14.13
C GLN A 95 -2.26 -8.46 14.59
N THR A 96 -1.15 -8.78 13.92
CA THR A 96 -0.24 -9.87 14.32
C THR A 96 0.35 -9.61 15.71
N LEU A 97 0.83 -8.40 15.98
CA LEU A 97 1.36 -8.03 17.30
C LEU A 97 0.29 -8.17 18.40
N MET A 98 -0.93 -7.71 18.15
CA MET A 98 -2.04 -7.81 19.11
C MET A 98 -2.52 -9.24 19.36
N GLN A 99 -2.36 -10.15 18.40
CA GLN A 99 -2.66 -11.57 18.60
C GLN A 99 -1.60 -12.23 19.50
N LYS A 100 -0.31 -11.99 19.25
CA LYS A 100 0.78 -12.53 20.07
C LYS A 100 0.79 -11.97 21.50
N LEU A 101 0.35 -10.73 21.73
CA LEU A 101 0.18 -10.17 23.08
C LEU A 101 -1.01 -10.76 23.86
N LYS A 102 -1.95 -11.43 23.18
CA LYS A 102 -3.14 -12.05 23.79
C LYS A 102 -3.00 -13.56 23.98
N ALA A 103 -1.95 -14.17 23.44
CA ALA A 103 -1.61 -15.59 23.60
C ALA A 103 -0.64 -15.76 24.79
#